data_AF-N1RUG6-F1
#
_entry.id   AF-N1RUG6-F1
#
_cell.length_a   1.000
_cell.length_b   1.000
_cell.length_c   1.000
_cell.angle_alpha   90.00
_cell.angle_beta   90.00
_cell.angle_gamma   90.00
#
_symmetry.space_group_name_H-M   'P 1'
#
loop_
_entity.id
_entity.type
_entity.pdbx_description
1 polymer ?
#
loop_
_entity_poly.entity_id
_entity_poly.type
_entity_poly.pdbx_seq_one_letter_code
_entity_poly.pdbx_strand_id
1 'polypeptide(L)'
;MSLPLKAKVSIRDNWEKPECRAQESMKKLKDVLGLDVYCEPQWQILVSELGSFWEDKGELVSSVAFFVHVWFEALTELLDDEAHEAWTDTVLTKVRELTSRLNLTVEVSENQRPSTKWSDAQLGFILYIPKDLIHQPAQYFGLFKEQLLECFEENRPSKTLPIHSTTGDEWADVGAEDREEELAKPPKTGDQAPAVDYLPDPNTMPKPSALFQQAPYHLFVYTSASNRSYKIEIECSHSQTLEVLAEYLKRWTKTNVNRVDKAKQIWTYLQHICCCNFEFG
;
A
#
# COMPACT_ATOMS: atom_id res chain seq x y z
N MET A 1 3.55 5.80 -26.55
CA MET A 1 2.20 5.42 -27.02
C MET A 1 1.23 6.52 -26.60
N SER A 2 0.22 6.85 -27.39
CA SER A 2 -0.74 7.91 -27.06
C SER A 2 -2.04 7.33 -26.49
N LEU A 3 -2.71 8.07 -25.60
CA LEU A 3 -3.97 7.62 -25.00
C LEU A 3 -5.08 7.44 -26.06
N PRO A 4 -5.94 6.41 -25.91
CA PRO A 4 -7.14 6.26 -26.73
C PRO A 4 -8.04 7.50 -26.68
N LEU A 5 -8.76 7.79 -27.77
CA LEU A 5 -9.59 8.99 -27.88
C LEU A 5 -10.64 9.09 -26.77
N LYS A 6 -11.33 7.97 -26.47
CA LYS A 6 -12.32 7.91 -25.37
C LYS A 6 -11.71 8.24 -24.01
N ALA A 7 -10.50 7.76 -23.72
CA ALA A 7 -9.80 8.08 -22.49
C ALA A 7 -9.49 9.58 -22.41
N LYS A 8 -8.97 10.19 -23.49
CA LYS A 8 -8.69 11.63 -23.54
C LYS A 8 -9.94 12.50 -23.32
N VAL A 9 -11.05 12.13 -23.96
CA VAL A 9 -12.33 12.83 -23.78
C VAL A 9 -12.80 12.71 -22.34
N SER A 10 -12.71 11.51 -21.75
CA SER A 10 -13.09 11.29 -20.36
C SER A 10 -12.18 12.03 -19.36
N ILE A 11 -10.88 12.14 -19.64
CA ILE A 11 -9.93 12.92 -18.79
C ILE A 11 -10.33 14.39 -18.82
N ARG A 12 -10.55 14.95 -20.01
CA ARG A 12 -11.04 16.33 -20.15
C ARG A 12 -12.33 16.54 -19.35
N ASP A 13 -13.27 15.61 -19.46
CA ASP A 13 -14.60 15.78 -18.90
C ASP A 13 -14.70 15.50 -17.39
N ASN A 14 -13.89 14.57 -16.85
CA ASN A 14 -13.96 14.12 -15.46
C ASN A 14 -12.75 14.52 -14.60
N TRP A 15 -11.69 15.09 -15.18
CA TRP A 15 -10.48 15.48 -14.47
C TRP A 15 -10.04 16.92 -14.72
N GLU A 16 -9.94 17.36 -15.97
CA GLU A 16 -9.38 18.68 -16.30
C GLU A 16 -10.39 19.83 -16.15
N LYS A 17 -11.69 19.55 -16.37
CA LYS A 17 -12.73 20.58 -16.22
C LYS A 17 -12.80 21.08 -14.78
N PRO A 18 -12.73 22.41 -14.54
CA PRO A 18 -12.80 22.98 -13.19
C PRO A 18 -14.08 22.64 -12.44
N GLU A 19 -15.18 22.44 -13.15
CA GLU A 19 -16.50 22.11 -12.60
C GLU A 19 -16.73 20.60 -12.43
N CYS A 20 -15.70 19.78 -12.65
CA CYS A 20 -15.82 18.34 -12.40
C CYS A 20 -15.68 18.04 -10.91
N ARG A 21 -16.31 16.95 -10.46
CA ARG A 21 -16.35 16.57 -9.03
C ARG A 21 -14.97 16.42 -8.40
N ALA A 22 -13.99 15.91 -9.15
CA ALA A 22 -12.62 15.75 -8.67
C ALA A 22 -11.98 17.10 -8.33
N GLN A 23 -12.06 18.06 -9.26
CA GLN A 23 -11.53 19.42 -9.05
C GLN A 23 -12.27 20.17 -7.94
N GLU A 24 -13.59 20.04 -7.86
CA GLU A 24 -14.39 20.61 -6.78
C GLU A 24 -13.97 20.08 -5.40
N SER A 25 -13.80 18.76 -5.26
CA SER A 25 -13.34 18.15 -4.00
C SER A 25 -11.90 18.51 -3.63
N MET A 26 -11.00 18.64 -4.62
CA MET A 26 -9.63 19.12 -4.39
C MET A 26 -9.61 20.56 -3.91
N LYS A 27 -10.43 21.42 -4.50
CA LYS A 27 -10.57 22.81 -4.10
C LYS A 27 -11.14 22.92 -2.68
N LYS A 28 -12.19 22.17 -2.37
CA LYS A 28 -12.79 22.11 -1.03
C LYS A 28 -11.75 21.70 0.02
N LEU A 29 -10.98 20.65 -0.25
CA LEU A 29 -9.91 20.21 0.64
C LEU A 29 -8.83 21.29 0.85
N LYS A 30 -8.42 21.97 -0.23
CA LYS A 30 -7.48 23.09 -0.17
C LYS A 30 -7.99 24.22 0.71
N ASP A 31 -9.28 24.56 0.59
CA ASP A 31 -9.91 25.60 1.40
C ASP A 31 -9.94 25.23 2.89
N VAL A 32 -10.19 23.96 3.23
CA VAL A 32 -10.15 23.44 4.61
C VAL A 32 -8.73 23.39 5.18
N LEU A 33 -7.76 22.89 4.42
CA LEU A 33 -6.36 22.75 4.88
C LEU A 33 -5.61 24.08 4.97
N GLY A 34 -5.98 25.06 4.15
CA GLY A 34 -5.18 26.28 3.93
C GLY A 34 -3.81 26.00 3.29
N LEU A 35 -3.62 24.82 2.70
CA LEU A 35 -2.42 24.38 2.00
C LEU A 35 -2.77 23.98 0.57
N ASP A 36 -1.80 24.05 -0.34
CA ASP A 36 -2.02 23.57 -1.70
C ASP A 36 -2.23 22.05 -1.72
N VAL A 37 -3.01 21.56 -2.68
CA VAL A 37 -3.32 20.13 -2.85
C VAL A 37 -2.92 19.73 -4.26
N TYR A 38 -2.12 18.69 -4.38
CA TYR A 38 -1.62 18.19 -5.66
C TYR A 38 -1.97 16.72 -5.87
N CYS A 39 -2.64 16.45 -6.98
CA CYS A 39 -2.85 15.12 -7.50
C CYS A 39 -2.75 15.20 -9.02
N GLU A 40 -1.95 14.33 -9.64
CA GLU A 40 -1.88 14.20 -11.09
C GLU A 40 -1.77 12.70 -11.42
N PRO A 41 -2.91 12.04 -11.69
CA PRO A 41 -2.92 10.63 -12.05
C PRO A 41 -2.09 10.39 -13.31
N GLN A 42 -1.23 9.37 -13.28
CA GLN A 42 -0.41 9.00 -14.42
C GLN A 42 -1.25 8.24 -15.45
N TRP A 43 -2.13 8.95 -16.15
CA TRP A 43 -3.17 8.38 -17.02
C TRP A 43 -2.66 7.37 -18.04
N GLN A 44 -1.46 7.58 -18.59
CA GLN A 44 -0.84 6.63 -19.53
C GLN A 44 -0.60 5.26 -18.89
N ILE A 45 -0.07 5.26 -17.67
CA ILE A 45 0.25 4.03 -16.92
C ILE A 45 -1.04 3.39 -16.46
N LEU A 46 -1.95 4.15 -15.85
CA LEU A 46 -3.24 3.65 -15.37
C LEU A 46 -4.05 3.00 -16.50
N VAL A 47 -4.16 3.66 -17.66
CA VAL A 47 -4.87 3.11 -18.83
C VAL A 47 -4.15 1.91 -19.43
N SER A 48 -2.82 1.86 -19.36
CA SER A 48 -2.03 0.73 -19.84
C SER A 48 -2.17 -0.50 -18.94
N GLU A 49 -2.16 -0.33 -17.63
CA GLU A 49 -2.20 -1.42 -16.65
C GLU A 49 -3.62 -1.93 -16.40
N LEU A 50 -4.59 -1.02 -16.28
CA LEU A 50 -6.00 -1.38 -16.04
C LEU A 50 -6.73 -1.66 -17.35
N GLY A 51 -6.16 -1.25 -18.50
CA GLY A 51 -6.83 -1.35 -19.79
C GLY A 51 -7.26 -2.77 -20.19
N SER A 52 -6.57 -3.82 -19.75
CA SER A 52 -7.00 -5.20 -20.04
C SER A 52 -8.24 -5.63 -19.27
N PHE A 53 -8.54 -4.99 -18.14
CA PHE A 53 -9.67 -5.34 -17.26
C PHE A 53 -10.93 -4.51 -17.56
N TRP A 54 -10.80 -3.44 -18.35
CA TRP A 54 -11.87 -2.51 -18.67
C TRP A 54 -12.13 -2.45 -20.17
N GLU A 55 -13.35 -2.77 -20.60
CA GLU A 55 -13.74 -2.67 -22.01
C GLU A 55 -13.72 -1.22 -22.49
N ASP A 56 -14.40 -0.32 -21.76
CA ASP A 56 -14.42 1.11 -22.06
C ASP A 56 -13.36 1.90 -21.27
N LYS A 57 -12.41 2.50 -21.99
CA LYS A 57 -11.33 3.32 -21.41
C LYS A 57 -11.82 4.66 -20.87
N GLY A 58 -12.96 5.15 -21.36
CA GLY A 58 -13.64 6.30 -20.81
C GLY A 58 -14.22 6.00 -19.42
N GLU A 59 -14.84 4.83 -19.26
CA GLU A 59 -15.39 4.37 -17.97
C GLU A 59 -14.30 4.16 -16.92
N LEU A 60 -13.16 3.57 -17.34
CA LEU A 60 -11.96 3.46 -16.49
C LEU A 60 -11.53 4.82 -15.94
N VAL A 61 -11.37 5.82 -16.82
CA VAL A 61 -10.96 7.17 -16.40
C VAL A 61 -11.98 7.79 -15.46
N SER A 62 -13.28 7.67 -15.79
CA SER A 62 -14.36 8.19 -14.95
C SER A 62 -14.35 7.53 -13.57
N SER A 63 -14.10 6.22 -13.50
CA SER A 63 -14.03 5.49 -12.23
C SER A 63 -12.83 5.94 -11.39
N VAL A 64 -11.64 6.06 -11.99
CA VAL A 64 -10.44 6.57 -11.29
C VAL A 64 -10.68 7.98 -10.75
N ALA A 65 -11.20 8.89 -11.56
CA ALA A 65 -11.52 10.25 -11.12
C ALA A 65 -12.55 10.26 -9.97
N PHE A 66 -13.50 9.34 -9.99
CA PHE A 66 -14.49 9.21 -8.94
C PHE A 66 -13.89 8.65 -7.64
N PHE A 67 -12.98 7.68 -7.71
CA PHE A 67 -12.24 7.22 -6.52
C PHE A 67 -11.46 8.34 -5.86
N VAL A 68 -10.76 9.15 -6.67
CA VAL A 68 -10.03 10.32 -6.18
C VAL A 68 -10.97 11.32 -5.52
N HIS A 69 -12.12 11.60 -6.13
CA HIS A 69 -13.16 12.45 -5.55
C HIS A 69 -13.66 11.93 -4.19
N VAL A 70 -14.03 10.65 -4.11
CA VAL A 70 -14.53 10.03 -2.86
C VAL A 70 -13.46 10.08 -1.77
N TRP A 71 -12.20 9.85 -2.13
CA TRP A 71 -11.08 9.96 -1.20
C TRP A 71 -10.90 11.39 -0.68
N PHE A 72 -10.96 12.39 -1.55
CA PHE A 72 -10.85 13.80 -1.15
C PHE A 72 -12.01 14.24 -0.26
N GLU A 73 -13.25 13.83 -0.54
CA GLU A 73 -14.38 14.10 0.35
C GLU A 73 -14.19 13.42 1.71
N ALA A 74 -13.71 12.18 1.75
CA ALA A 74 -13.47 11.45 2.99
C ALA A 74 -12.42 12.16 3.86
N LEU A 75 -11.30 12.58 3.26
CA LEU A 75 -10.26 13.34 3.95
C LEU A 75 -10.77 14.71 4.40
N THR A 76 -11.53 15.41 3.57
CA THR A 76 -12.09 16.71 3.91
C THR A 76 -13.01 16.62 5.13
N GLU A 77 -13.90 15.61 5.18
CA GLU A 77 -14.79 15.44 6.32
C GLU A 77 -14.03 15.11 7.61
N LEU A 78 -12.95 14.32 7.54
CA LEU A 78 -12.13 14.06 8.72
C LEU A 78 -11.39 15.30 9.23
N LEU A 79 -10.93 16.17 8.33
CA LEU A 79 -10.20 17.38 8.71
C LEU A 79 -11.10 18.49 9.26
N ASP A 80 -12.38 18.50 8.84
CA ASP A 80 -13.38 19.47 9.28
C ASP A 80 -14.11 19.02 10.58
N ASP A 81 -13.83 17.80 11.06
CA ASP A 81 -14.42 17.25 12.29
C ASP A 81 -13.52 17.53 13.51
N GLU A 82 -14.05 18.30 14.46
CA GLU A 82 -13.39 18.63 15.74
C GLU A 82 -13.03 17.37 16.55
N ALA A 83 -13.76 16.26 16.38
CA ALA A 83 -13.45 15.00 17.05
C ALA A 83 -12.08 14.41 16.63
N HIS A 84 -11.53 14.86 15.50
CA HIS A 84 -10.28 14.39 14.94
C HIS A 84 -9.14 15.43 14.99
N GLU A 85 -9.26 16.49 15.79
CA GLU A 85 -8.28 17.60 15.86
C GLU A 85 -6.82 17.13 16.05
N ALA A 86 -6.57 16.20 16.97
CA ALA A 86 -5.22 15.68 17.22
C ALA A 86 -4.63 14.92 16.02
N TRP A 87 -5.48 14.20 15.28
CA TRP A 87 -5.07 13.54 14.05
C TRP A 87 -4.84 14.55 12.92
N THR A 88 -5.70 15.57 12.81
CA THR A 88 -5.54 16.68 11.87
C THR A 88 -4.21 17.40 12.05
N ASP A 89 -3.82 17.70 13.30
CA ASP A 89 -2.51 18.29 13.62
C ASP A 89 -1.35 17.39 13.19
N THR A 90 -1.50 16.08 13.33
CA THR A 90 -0.49 15.10 12.89
C THR A 90 -0.32 15.14 11.38
N VAL A 91 -1.42 15.14 10.62
CA VAL A 91 -1.41 15.28 9.15
C VAL A 91 -0.72 16.58 8.74
N LEU A 92 -1.13 17.71 9.32
CA LEU A 92 -0.58 19.03 8.99
C LEU A 92 0.91 19.12 9.31
N THR A 93 1.34 18.52 10.43
CA THR A 93 2.75 18.45 10.82
C THR A 93 3.55 17.64 9.80
N LYS A 94 3.11 16.42 9.48
CA LYS A 94 3.77 15.56 8.48
C LYS A 94 3.86 16.22 7.12
N VAL A 95 2.78 16.85 6.65
CA VAL A 95 2.76 17.58 5.38
C VAL A 95 3.78 18.72 5.41
N ARG A 96 3.83 19.54 6.47
CA ARG A 96 4.74 20.70 6.56
C ARG A 96 6.21 20.32 6.76
N GLU A 97 6.49 19.18 7.40
CA GLU A 97 7.85 18.68 7.60
C GLU A 97 8.46 18.14 6.30
N LEU A 98 7.66 17.42 5.53
CA LEU A 98 8.13 16.67 4.36
C LEU A 98 7.91 17.42 3.04
N THR A 99 6.95 18.35 2.99
CA THR A 99 6.54 19.05 1.77
C THR A 99 5.88 20.41 2.07
N SER A 100 5.43 21.13 1.05
CA SER A 100 4.71 22.41 1.18
C SER A 100 3.24 22.33 0.75
N ARG A 101 2.79 21.13 0.36
CA ARG A 101 1.46 20.86 -0.19
C ARG A 101 1.06 19.42 0.09
N LEU A 102 -0.22 19.13 0.22
CA LEU A 102 -0.69 17.76 0.34
C LEU A 102 -0.58 17.07 -1.03
N ASN A 103 0.22 16.01 -1.13
CA ASN A 103 0.35 15.21 -2.35
C ASN A 103 -0.49 13.93 -2.25
N LEU A 104 -1.22 13.63 -3.32
CA LEU A 104 -1.91 12.36 -3.53
C LEU A 104 -1.39 11.70 -4.81
N THR A 105 -0.77 10.52 -4.66
CA THR A 105 -0.38 9.66 -5.79
C THR A 105 -1.46 8.59 -6.01
N VAL A 106 -1.79 8.32 -7.27
CA VAL A 106 -2.73 7.25 -7.65
C VAL A 106 -1.96 6.08 -8.25
N GLU A 107 -2.09 4.91 -7.65
CA GLU A 107 -1.43 3.66 -8.05
C GLU A 107 -2.44 2.54 -8.27
N VAL A 108 -2.04 1.48 -8.98
CA VAL A 108 -2.87 0.28 -9.15
C VAL A 108 -2.65 -0.65 -7.96
N SER A 109 -3.74 -1.11 -7.35
CA SER A 109 -3.72 -2.07 -6.25
C SER A 109 -3.26 -3.44 -6.75
N GLU A 110 -2.41 -4.10 -5.97
CA GLU A 110 -2.12 -5.53 -6.16
C GLU A 110 -3.33 -6.41 -5.79
N ASN A 111 -4.19 -5.90 -4.90
CA ASN A 111 -5.36 -6.58 -4.36
C ASN A 111 -6.65 -6.15 -5.09
N GLN A 112 -7.73 -6.91 -4.90
CA GLN A 112 -9.05 -6.58 -5.48
C GLN A 112 -9.79 -5.43 -4.76
N ARG A 113 -9.20 -4.83 -3.72
CA ARG A 113 -9.82 -3.75 -2.94
C ARG A 113 -9.05 -2.44 -3.08
N PRO A 114 -9.76 -1.30 -3.11
CA PRO A 114 -9.12 -0.01 -2.98
C PRO A 114 -8.53 0.15 -1.58
N SER A 115 -7.44 0.90 -1.47
CA SER A 115 -6.84 1.22 -0.18
C SER A 115 -6.08 2.53 -0.22
N THR A 116 -5.84 3.15 0.93
CA THR A 116 -4.96 4.30 1.05
C THR A 116 -3.92 4.11 2.14
N LYS A 117 -2.76 4.76 1.99
CA LYS A 117 -1.71 4.81 3.00
C LYS A 117 -0.90 6.10 2.90
N TRP A 118 -0.21 6.45 3.97
CA TRP A 118 0.85 7.45 3.93
C TRP A 118 2.16 6.85 3.41
N SER A 119 2.95 7.64 2.67
CA SER A 119 4.28 7.26 2.18
C SER A 119 5.26 8.40 2.35
N ASP A 120 6.23 8.22 3.26
CA ASP A 120 7.32 9.18 3.42
C ASP A 120 8.21 9.23 2.17
N ALA A 121 8.35 8.12 1.43
CA ALA A 121 9.13 8.07 0.20
C ALA A 121 8.51 8.89 -0.94
N GLN A 122 7.17 8.96 -0.99
CA GLN A 122 6.44 9.77 -1.98
C GLN A 122 5.97 11.12 -1.43
N LEU A 123 6.32 11.43 -0.17
CA LEU A 123 6.01 12.67 0.52
C LEU A 123 4.50 13.01 0.46
N GLY A 124 3.65 12.01 0.73
CA GLY A 124 2.21 12.17 0.72
C GLY A 124 1.42 10.87 0.79
N PHE A 125 0.12 10.96 0.50
CA PHE A 125 -0.77 9.83 0.46
C PHE A 125 -0.69 9.08 -0.87
N ILE A 126 -0.88 7.77 -0.81
CA ILE A 126 -1.07 6.91 -1.98
C ILE A 126 -2.49 6.36 -1.94
N LEU A 127 -3.21 6.49 -3.04
CA LEU A 127 -4.50 5.85 -3.29
C LEU A 127 -4.31 4.70 -4.28
N TYR A 128 -4.59 3.50 -3.83
CA TYR A 128 -4.57 2.27 -4.62
C TYR A 128 -5.95 2.02 -5.23
N ILE A 129 -5.99 1.95 -6.56
CA ILE A 129 -7.19 1.66 -7.34
C ILE A 129 -7.20 0.18 -7.72
N PRO A 130 -8.28 -0.56 -7.43
CA PRO A 130 -8.40 -1.98 -7.76
C PRO A 130 -8.44 -2.22 -9.27
N LYS A 131 -8.02 -3.43 -9.67
CA LYS A 131 -7.96 -3.83 -11.08
C LYS A 131 -9.34 -4.09 -11.69
N ASP A 132 -10.24 -4.63 -10.88
CA ASP A 132 -11.56 -5.08 -11.31
C ASP A 132 -12.55 -3.92 -11.48
N LEU A 133 -13.53 -4.14 -12.35
CA LEU A 133 -14.63 -3.21 -12.58
C LEU A 133 -15.44 -3.02 -11.30
N ILE A 134 -15.40 -1.82 -10.74
CA ILE A 134 -16.26 -1.45 -9.61
C ILE A 134 -17.27 -0.41 -10.06
N HIS A 135 -18.53 -0.81 -9.97
CA HIS A 135 -19.67 -0.01 -10.39
C HIS A 135 -20.00 1.14 -9.45
N GLN A 136 -19.54 1.11 -8.19
CA GLN A 136 -19.93 2.11 -7.19
C GLN A 136 -18.76 2.48 -6.27
N PRO A 137 -17.85 3.39 -6.67
CA PRO A 137 -16.73 3.76 -5.81
C PRO A 137 -17.15 4.54 -4.55
N ALA A 138 -18.36 5.12 -4.53
CA ALA A 138 -18.92 5.81 -3.36
C ALA A 138 -19.03 4.92 -2.11
N GLN A 139 -19.19 3.60 -2.29
CA GLN A 139 -19.29 2.66 -1.18
C GLN A 139 -18.01 2.59 -0.33
N TYR A 140 -16.87 3.02 -0.87
CA TYR A 140 -15.58 3.01 -0.18
C TYR A 140 -15.32 4.26 0.65
N PHE A 141 -16.28 5.19 0.72
CA PHE A 141 -16.14 6.41 1.53
C PHE A 141 -15.80 6.09 3.00
N GLY A 142 -16.56 5.21 3.64
CA GLY A 142 -16.30 4.79 5.03
C GLY A 142 -14.97 4.05 5.17
N LEU A 143 -14.62 3.21 4.20
CA LEU A 143 -13.33 2.49 4.18
C LEU A 143 -12.15 3.45 4.12
N PHE A 144 -12.21 4.49 3.27
CA PHE A 144 -11.14 5.47 3.18
C PHE A 144 -11.00 6.27 4.47
N LYS A 145 -12.10 6.63 5.13
CA LYS A 145 -12.02 7.29 6.43
C LYS A 145 -11.28 6.45 7.47
N GLU A 146 -11.65 5.18 7.60
CA GLU A 146 -10.99 4.25 8.52
C GLU A 146 -9.49 4.17 8.22
N GLN A 147 -9.13 3.93 6.95
CA GLN A 147 -7.73 3.82 6.55
C GLN A 147 -6.92 5.11 6.71
N LEU A 148 -7.53 6.28 6.49
CA LEU A 148 -6.90 7.59 6.69
C LEU A 148 -6.55 7.83 8.16
N LEU A 149 -7.47 7.46 9.07
CA LEU A 149 -7.22 7.54 10.51
C LEU A 149 -6.09 6.59 10.93
N GLU A 150 -6.03 5.39 10.34
CA GLU A 150 -5.01 4.38 10.63
C GLU A 150 -3.61 4.70 10.02
N CYS A 151 -3.49 5.70 9.11
CA CYS A 151 -2.25 5.96 8.36
C CYS A 151 -1.03 6.32 9.22
N PHE A 152 -1.22 6.76 10.47
CA PHE A 152 -0.15 7.19 11.38
C PHE A 152 -0.07 6.35 12.66
N GLU A 153 -0.89 5.30 12.77
CA GLU A 153 -0.81 4.38 13.90
C GLU A 153 0.41 3.46 13.71
N GLU A 154 1.55 3.84 14.31
CA GLU A 154 2.74 3.00 14.41
C GLU A 154 2.45 1.80 15.32
N ASN A 155 1.83 0.75 14.74
CA ASN A 155 1.78 -0.66 15.16
C ASN A 155 0.37 -1.27 15.02
N ARG A 156 0.04 -1.75 13.81
CA ARG A 156 -0.96 -2.82 13.68
C ARG A 156 -0.44 -3.96 12.81
N PRO A 157 -0.32 -5.21 13.33
CA PRO A 157 -0.36 -6.38 12.45
C PRO A 157 -1.71 -6.36 11.73
N SER A 158 -1.69 -6.56 10.42
CA SER A 158 -2.83 -6.48 9.52
C SER A 158 -4.07 -7.14 10.13
N LYS A 159 -5.05 -6.35 10.60
CA LYS A 159 -6.34 -6.91 11.01
C LYS A 159 -7.07 -7.35 9.75
N THR A 160 -7.00 -8.63 9.45
CA THR A 160 -8.00 -9.27 8.62
C THR A 160 -9.30 -9.25 9.43
N LEU A 161 -10.22 -8.36 9.07
CA LEU A 161 -11.57 -8.36 9.64
C LEU A 161 -12.23 -9.73 9.35
N PRO A 162 -12.94 -10.33 10.32
CA PRO A 162 -13.64 -11.58 10.11
C PRO A 162 -14.72 -11.37 9.04
N ILE A 163 -14.69 -12.24 8.03
CA ILE A 163 -15.80 -12.41 7.10
C ILE A 163 -16.99 -12.89 7.94
N HIS A 164 -17.99 -12.03 8.10
CA HIS A 164 -19.30 -12.42 8.60
C HIS A 164 -19.85 -13.48 7.65
N SER A 165 -19.73 -14.75 8.04
CA SER A 165 -20.47 -15.83 7.41
C SER A 165 -21.79 -15.92 8.14
N THR A 166 -22.85 -15.52 7.45
CA THR A 166 -24.22 -15.72 7.89
C THR A 166 -24.55 -17.21 7.80
N THR A 167 -24.49 -17.90 8.93
CA THR A 167 -25.28 -19.11 9.16
C THR A 167 -25.83 -18.99 10.57
N GLY A 168 -27.14 -18.83 10.65
CA GLY A 168 -27.85 -18.78 11.92
C GLY A 168 -27.73 -20.10 12.66
N ASP A 169 -27.67 -20.01 13.98
CA ASP A 169 -28.55 -20.78 14.81
C ASP A 169 -28.88 -19.98 16.07
N GLU A 170 -30.17 -19.70 16.13
CA GLU A 170 -31.03 -19.25 17.21
C GLU A 170 -30.86 -20.11 18.47
N TRP A 171 -30.21 -19.61 19.52
CA TRP A 171 -30.54 -19.93 20.92
C TRP A 171 -30.23 -18.72 21.80
N ALA A 172 -31.25 -17.89 22.00
CA ALA A 172 -31.35 -17.10 23.22
C ALA A 172 -31.80 -18.04 24.34
N ASP A 173 -31.04 -18.13 25.42
CA ASP A 173 -31.62 -18.54 26.70
C ASP A 173 -30.97 -17.76 27.85
N VAL A 174 -31.85 -17.24 28.69
CA VAL A 174 -31.59 -16.41 29.86
C VAL A 174 -31.91 -17.27 31.07
N GLY A 175 -30.91 -17.52 31.91
CA GLY A 175 -31.10 -18.22 33.18
C GLY A 175 -30.04 -17.79 34.18
N ALA A 176 -30.40 -16.83 35.04
CA ALA A 176 -29.72 -16.59 36.30
C ALA A 176 -30.22 -17.63 37.31
N GLU A 177 -29.32 -18.27 38.07
CA GLU A 177 -29.55 -18.68 39.46
C GLU A 177 -28.24 -19.16 40.13
N ASP A 178 -28.06 -18.70 41.37
CA ASP A 178 -26.96 -18.96 42.31
C ASP A 178 -27.06 -20.35 42.98
N ARG A 179 -25.94 -21.06 43.21
CA ARG A 179 -25.57 -21.65 44.52
C ARG A 179 -24.20 -22.37 44.61
N GLU A 180 -23.37 -21.82 45.52
CA GLU A 180 -22.50 -22.41 46.57
C GLU A 180 -21.81 -23.79 46.43
N GLU A 181 -20.48 -23.71 46.40
CA GLU A 181 -19.43 -24.38 47.21
C GLU A 181 -19.49 -25.88 47.57
N GLU A 182 -18.49 -26.64 47.09
CA GLU A 182 -17.78 -27.65 47.91
C GLU A 182 -16.26 -27.61 47.66
N LEU A 183 -15.51 -27.73 48.76
CA LEU A 183 -14.12 -27.34 48.96
C LEU A 183 -13.09 -28.43 48.58
N ALA A 184 -11.90 -27.96 48.16
CA ALA A 184 -10.55 -28.49 48.43
C ALA A 184 -9.76 -29.25 47.34
N LYS A 185 -8.85 -28.51 46.65
CA LYS A 185 -7.37 -28.61 46.78
C LYS A 185 -6.62 -27.69 45.78
N PRO A 186 -5.65 -26.86 46.21
CA PRO A 186 -4.55 -26.38 45.36
C PRO A 186 -3.18 -26.90 45.88
N PRO A 187 -2.02 -26.60 45.25
CA PRO A 187 -1.74 -26.05 43.91
C PRO A 187 -0.66 -26.86 43.13
N LYS A 188 -0.50 -26.59 41.82
CA LYS A 188 0.83 -26.41 41.19
C LYS A 188 0.72 -25.69 39.84
N THR A 189 1.61 -24.71 39.73
CA THR A 189 1.85 -23.65 38.73
C THR A 189 2.14 -24.17 37.31
N GLY A 190 1.74 -23.39 36.29
CA GLY A 190 2.29 -23.49 34.93
C GLY A 190 1.40 -22.85 33.86
N ASP A 191 1.91 -21.79 33.23
CA ASP A 191 1.37 -21.03 32.10
C ASP A 191 0.66 -21.84 31.00
N GLN A 192 -0.38 -21.25 30.39
CA GLN A 192 -0.30 -20.85 28.97
C GLN A 192 -1.52 -20.03 28.54
N ALA A 193 -1.24 -18.86 27.95
CA ALA A 193 -2.14 -18.12 27.09
C ALA A 193 -2.66 -19.03 25.96
N PRO A 194 -3.88 -18.81 25.43
CA PRO A 194 -4.42 -19.63 24.35
C PRO A 194 -3.46 -19.63 23.16
N ALA A 195 -3.07 -20.84 22.76
CA ALA A 195 -2.16 -21.09 21.65
C ALA A 195 -2.72 -20.49 20.35
N VAL A 196 -1.83 -19.85 19.58
CA VAL A 196 -2.12 -19.39 18.23
C VAL A 196 -2.28 -20.62 17.33
N ASP A 197 -3.51 -20.95 16.93
CA ASP A 197 -3.87 -22.20 16.24
C ASP A 197 -3.23 -22.41 14.85
N TYR A 198 -2.46 -21.46 14.31
CA TYR A 198 -1.94 -21.55 12.93
C TYR A 198 -0.54 -20.97 12.75
N LEU A 199 0.41 -21.37 13.58
CA LEU A 199 1.83 -21.26 13.21
C LEU A 199 2.32 -22.64 12.72
N PRO A 200 2.91 -22.74 11.51
CA PRO A 200 3.46 -24.00 11.04
C PRO A 200 4.58 -24.46 11.98
N ASP A 201 4.56 -25.74 12.35
CA ASP A 201 5.56 -26.32 13.25
C ASP A 201 6.97 -26.09 12.66
N PRO A 202 7.88 -25.40 13.38
CA PRO A 202 9.24 -25.13 12.91
C PRO A 202 10.01 -26.38 12.50
N ASN A 203 9.69 -27.53 13.09
CA ASN A 203 10.34 -28.81 12.78
C ASN A 203 9.83 -29.43 11.47
N THR A 204 8.71 -28.95 10.94
CA THR A 204 8.09 -29.40 9.68
C THR A 204 8.35 -28.47 8.51
N MET A 205 8.90 -27.27 8.78
CA MET A 205 9.20 -26.31 7.73
C MET A 205 10.35 -26.81 6.83
N PRO A 206 10.24 -26.62 5.50
CA PRO A 206 11.36 -26.85 4.60
C PRO A 206 12.58 -26.03 5.01
N LYS A 207 13.77 -26.52 4.66
CA LYS A 207 15.01 -25.76 4.86
C LYS A 207 14.86 -24.36 4.23
N PRO A 208 15.45 -23.31 4.81
CA PRO A 208 15.34 -21.95 4.27
C PRO A 208 15.66 -21.85 2.77
N SER A 209 16.66 -22.60 2.31
CA SER A 209 17.02 -22.68 0.88
C SER A 209 15.89 -23.15 -0.03
N ALA A 210 14.97 -24.00 0.46
CA ALA A 210 13.80 -24.48 -0.28
C ALA A 210 12.61 -23.51 -0.17
N LEU A 211 12.46 -22.82 0.96
CA LEU A 211 11.45 -21.77 1.14
C LEU A 211 11.65 -20.64 0.13
N PHE A 212 12.90 -20.23 -0.10
CA PHE A 212 13.26 -19.17 -1.05
C PHE A 212 13.15 -19.55 -2.53
N GLN A 213 12.86 -20.83 -2.84
CA GLN A 213 12.63 -21.30 -4.21
C GLN A 213 11.15 -21.31 -4.61
N GLN A 214 10.25 -21.12 -3.65
CA GLN A 214 8.81 -21.13 -3.89
C GLN A 214 8.31 -19.71 -4.12
N ALA A 215 7.42 -19.54 -5.09
CA ALA A 215 6.74 -18.26 -5.30
C ALA A 215 5.78 -17.97 -4.14
N PRO A 216 5.56 -16.69 -3.80
CA PRO A 216 6.10 -15.49 -4.45
C PRO A 216 7.49 -15.11 -3.92
N TYR A 217 8.44 -14.80 -4.82
CA TYR A 217 9.73 -14.21 -4.44
C TYR A 217 9.67 -12.68 -4.53
N HIS A 218 10.22 -12.01 -3.51
CA HIS A 218 10.38 -10.57 -3.44
C HIS A 218 11.69 -10.12 -4.12
N LEU A 219 11.60 -9.03 -4.90
CA LEU A 219 12.71 -8.33 -5.53
C LEU A 219 12.69 -6.87 -5.06
N PHE A 220 13.80 -6.40 -4.50
CA PHE A 220 13.99 -5.01 -4.10
C PHE A 220 15.03 -4.36 -5.01
N VAL A 221 14.76 -3.14 -5.45
CA VAL A 221 15.67 -2.35 -6.28
C VAL A 221 15.86 -0.99 -5.62
N TYR A 222 17.11 -0.70 -5.23
CA TYR A 222 17.49 0.56 -4.59
C TYR A 222 18.35 1.36 -5.55
N THR A 223 18.20 2.68 -5.49
CA THR A 223 19.06 3.62 -6.22
C THR A 223 19.71 4.55 -5.22
N SER A 224 21.02 4.50 -5.10
CA SER A 224 21.80 5.42 -4.28
C SER A 224 22.55 6.40 -5.17
N ALA A 225 22.25 7.69 -5.02
CA ALA A 225 22.94 8.77 -5.70
C ALA A 225 23.84 9.50 -4.70
N SER A 226 25.15 9.35 -4.86
CA SER A 226 26.16 10.19 -4.21
C SER A 226 26.64 11.24 -5.22
N ASN A 227 27.11 12.39 -4.73
CA ASN A 227 27.53 13.57 -5.50
C ASN A 227 28.50 13.31 -6.69
N ARG A 228 29.04 12.09 -6.85
CA ARG A 228 29.80 11.67 -8.04
C ARG A 228 29.48 10.27 -8.60
N SER A 229 28.58 9.49 -8.00
CA SER A 229 28.28 8.11 -8.44
C SER A 229 26.82 7.74 -8.26
N TYR A 230 26.26 7.08 -9.27
CA TYR A 230 24.93 6.47 -9.23
C TYR A 230 25.11 4.96 -9.09
N LYS A 231 24.59 4.39 -8.00
CA LYS A 231 24.67 2.95 -7.70
C LYS A 231 23.25 2.39 -7.69
N ILE A 232 23.05 1.28 -8.39
CA ILE A 232 21.82 0.48 -8.34
C ILE A 232 22.15 -0.78 -7.55
N GLU A 233 21.39 -1.05 -6.49
CA GLU A 233 21.47 -2.27 -5.70
C GLU A 233 20.20 -3.08 -5.95
N ILE A 234 20.34 -4.37 -6.22
CA ILE A 234 19.23 -5.27 -6.48
C ILE A 234 19.34 -6.41 -5.47
N GLU A 235 18.30 -6.61 -4.68
CA GLU A 235 18.18 -7.73 -3.75
C GLU A 235 17.02 -8.62 -4.19
N CYS A 236 17.20 -9.93 -4.11
CA CYS A 236 16.14 -10.88 -4.46
C CYS A 236 16.15 -12.03 -3.48
N SER A 237 14.97 -12.41 -3.00
CA SER A 237 14.78 -13.63 -2.22
C SER A 237 15.04 -14.90 -3.04
N HIS A 238 14.96 -14.84 -4.38
CA HIS A 238 15.28 -15.96 -5.27
C HIS A 238 16.64 -15.76 -5.97
N SER A 239 17.64 -16.55 -5.57
CA SER A 239 19.03 -16.38 -6.02
C SER A 239 19.22 -16.58 -7.52
N GLN A 240 18.52 -17.53 -8.14
CA GLN A 240 18.64 -17.79 -9.57
C GLN A 240 18.14 -16.61 -10.40
N THR A 241 17.09 -15.92 -9.94
CA THR A 241 16.60 -14.69 -10.59
C THR A 241 17.65 -13.59 -10.54
N LEU A 242 18.31 -13.42 -9.40
CA LEU A 242 19.40 -12.45 -9.22
C LEU A 242 20.57 -12.72 -10.18
N GLU A 243 20.92 -14.00 -10.37
CA GLU A 243 22.00 -14.43 -11.27
C GLU A 243 21.65 -14.15 -12.74
N VAL A 244 20.44 -14.49 -13.17
CA VAL A 244 19.92 -14.17 -14.51
C VAL A 244 19.92 -12.65 -14.75
N LEU A 245 19.46 -11.87 -13.78
CA LEU A 245 19.48 -10.40 -13.85
C LEU A 245 20.90 -9.85 -13.95
N ALA A 246 21.84 -10.40 -13.18
CA ALA A 246 23.24 -10.01 -13.23
C ALA A 246 23.87 -10.30 -14.59
N GLU A 247 23.64 -11.48 -15.17
CA GLU A 247 24.12 -11.82 -16.52
C GLU A 247 23.49 -10.95 -17.59
N TYR A 248 22.17 -10.74 -17.50
CA TYR A 248 21.44 -9.85 -18.41
C TYR A 248 22.04 -8.44 -18.37
N LEU A 249 22.13 -7.83 -17.19
CA LEU A 249 22.64 -6.47 -17.05
C LEU A 249 24.10 -6.37 -17.53
N LYS A 250 24.96 -7.35 -17.23
CA LYS A 250 26.34 -7.42 -17.76
C LYS A 250 26.38 -7.46 -19.29
N ARG A 251 25.50 -8.25 -19.93
CA ARG A 251 25.41 -8.35 -21.40
C ARG A 251 25.01 -7.02 -22.04
N TRP A 252 24.15 -6.25 -21.38
CA TRP A 252 23.61 -4.99 -21.91
C TRP A 252 24.43 -3.75 -21.51
N THR A 253 25.33 -3.85 -20.54
CA THR A 253 26.32 -2.82 -20.26
C THR A 253 27.41 -2.81 -21.33
N LYS A 254 27.27 -1.98 -22.37
CA LYS A 254 28.33 -1.73 -23.35
C LYS A 254 29.53 -1.08 -22.67
N THR A 255 30.70 -1.71 -22.71
CA THR A 255 31.98 -1.06 -22.38
C THR A 255 32.24 0.04 -23.42
N ASN A 256 31.93 1.29 -23.08
CA ASN A 256 32.18 2.43 -23.95
C ASN A 256 33.70 2.72 -23.96
N VAL A 257 34.40 2.27 -25.00
CA VAL A 257 35.85 2.44 -25.18
C VAL A 257 36.25 3.92 -25.38
N ASN A 258 35.29 4.78 -25.76
CA ASN A 258 35.54 6.21 -26.05
C ASN A 258 35.17 7.17 -24.90
N ARG A 259 35.02 6.69 -23.67
CA ARG A 259 34.77 7.57 -22.51
C ARG A 259 36.10 7.93 -21.84
N VAL A 260 36.54 9.18 -22.01
CA VAL A 260 37.73 9.75 -21.33
C VAL A 260 37.47 9.99 -19.83
N ASP A 261 36.21 9.94 -19.40
CA ASP A 261 35.89 9.81 -17.97
C ASP A 261 36.00 8.35 -17.56
N LYS A 262 37.03 8.05 -16.75
CA LYS A 262 37.27 6.77 -16.07
C LYS A 262 35.97 5.98 -15.92
N ALA A 263 35.92 4.82 -16.57
CA ALA A 263 34.81 3.88 -16.50
C ALA A 263 34.21 3.86 -15.09
N LYS A 264 32.96 4.31 -14.95
CA LYS A 264 32.21 4.15 -13.70
C LYS A 264 32.09 2.65 -13.49
N GLN A 265 32.96 2.11 -12.63
CA GLN A 265 32.92 0.72 -12.22
C GLN A 265 31.53 0.45 -11.66
N ILE A 266 30.77 -0.38 -12.36
CA ILE A 266 29.54 -0.94 -11.84
C ILE A 266 29.99 -2.05 -10.89
N TRP A 267 30.01 -1.73 -9.60
CA TRP A 267 30.24 -2.72 -8.57
C TRP A 267 28.93 -3.47 -8.34
N THR A 268 28.83 -4.68 -8.87
CA THR A 268 27.72 -5.58 -8.53
C THR A 268 28.07 -6.27 -7.22
N TYR A 269 27.47 -5.82 -6.12
CA TYR A 269 27.48 -6.55 -4.86
C TYR A 269 26.24 -7.44 -4.84
N LEU A 270 26.44 -8.76 -4.85
CA LEU A 270 25.38 -9.75 -4.67
C LEU A 270 25.33 -10.05 -3.17
N GLN A 271 24.40 -9.42 -2.46
CA GLN A 271 24.21 -9.68 -1.05
C GLN A 271 23.20 -10.82 -0.90
N HIS A 272 23.69 -12.00 -0.54
CA HIS A 272 22.84 -13.10 -0.13
C HIS A 272 22.28 -12.77 1.26
N ILE A 273 20.99 -12.42 1.32
CA ILE A 273 20.29 -12.37 2.60
C ILE A 273 20.00 -13.82 3.01
N CYS A 274 20.93 -14.41 3.76
CA CYS A 274 20.61 -15.51 4.66
C CYS A 274 20.34 -14.86 6.02
N CYS A 275 19.13 -14.36 6.25
CA CYS A 275 18.71 -13.91 7.58
C CYS A 275 18.56 -15.13 8.48
N CYS A 276 19.66 -15.57 9.08
CA CYS A 276 19.71 -16.35 10.29
C CYS A 276 20.77 -15.71 11.21
N ASN A 277 20.48 -14.51 11.71
CA ASN A 277 21.13 -14.04 12.94
C ASN A 277 20.34 -14.67 14.09
N PHE A 278 20.77 -15.85 14.52
CA PHE A 278 20.47 -16.33 15.87
C PHE A 278 21.67 -15.97 16.75
N GLU A 279 21.54 -14.89 17.50
CA GLU A 279 22.33 -14.70 18.71
C GLU A 279 21.72 -15.59 19.78
N PHE A 280 22.33 -16.74 20.04
CA PHE A 280 22.22 -17.40 21.33
C PHE A 280 23.46 -17.02 22.13
N GLY A 281 23.25 -16.57 23.37
CA GLY A 281 24.27 -16.02 24.26
C GLY A 281 25.44 -16.94 24.57
#